data_AF-A0A3D5Z8S0-F1
#
_entry.id   AF-A0A3D5Z8S0-F1
#
_cell.length_a   1.000
_cell.length_b   1.000
_cell.length_c   1.000
_cell.angle_alpha   90.00
_cell.angle_beta   90.00
_cell.angle_gamma   90.00
#
_symmetry.space_group_name_H-M   'P 1'
#
loop_
_entity.id
_entity.type
_entity.pdbx_description
1 polymer ?
#
loop_
_entity_poly.entity_id
_entity_poly.type
_entity_poly.pdbx_seq_one_letter_code
_entity_poly.pdbx_strand_id
1 'polypeptide(L)'
;MKYLFLILIASITFSSCNSDIDLTAPYEDITIVYGLLDQTEDIQYIRINKSFLGDAPLADMASVRDSVEYDDSDFISKRIEKWQGNVKIDEW
;
A
#
# COMPACT_ATOMS: atom_id res chain seq x y z
N MET A 1 -47.31 8.88 34.34
CA MET A 1 -47.53 8.32 32.99
C MET A 1 -47.20 9.30 31.86
N LYS A 2 -47.72 10.54 31.85
CA LYS A 2 -47.51 11.53 30.77
C LYS A 2 -46.04 11.93 30.51
N TYR A 3 -45.22 12.05 31.54
CA TYR A 3 -43.78 12.39 31.41
C TYR A 3 -42.91 11.21 30.94
N LEU A 4 -43.35 9.97 31.18
CA LEU A 4 -42.59 8.76 30.82
C LEU A 4 -42.61 8.53 29.30
N PHE A 5 -43.73 8.89 28.65
CA PHE A 5 -43.85 8.87 27.19
C PHE A 5 -42.93 9.90 26.50
N LEU A 6 -42.74 11.06 27.14
CA LEU A 6 -41.91 12.15 26.64
C LEU A 6 -40.41 11.81 26.74
N ILE A 7 -40.00 11.12 27.81
CA ILE A 7 -38.64 10.59 27.98
C ILE A 7 -38.34 9.49 26.96
N LEU A 8 -39.31 8.62 26.66
CA LEU A 8 -39.14 7.54 25.68
C LEU A 8 -38.93 8.10 24.26
N ILE A 9 -39.68 9.13 23.87
CA ILE A 9 -39.52 9.81 22.57
C ILE A 9 -38.16 10.52 22.49
N ALA A 10 -37.73 11.18 23.57
CA ALA A 10 -36.42 11.84 23.61
C ALA A 10 -35.26 10.83 23.43
N SER A 11 -35.36 9.63 24.02
CA SER A 11 -34.35 8.58 23.92
C SER A 11 -34.10 8.09 22.48
N ILE A 12 -35.11 8.14 21.60
CA ILE A 12 -34.99 7.69 20.21
C ILE A 12 -34.22 8.72 19.36
N THR A 13 -34.26 10.00 19.73
CA THR A 13 -33.58 11.07 18.98
C THR A 13 -32.05 11.08 19.16
N PHE A 14 -31.50 10.33 20.11
CA PHE A 14 -30.06 10.21 20.33
C PHE A 14 -29.40 9.03 19.61
N SER A 15 -30.17 8.18 18.91
CA SER A 15 -29.60 7.10 18.10
C SER A 15 -29.22 7.60 16.70
N SER A 16 -27.99 8.08 16.57
CA SER A 16 -27.33 8.33 15.27
C SER A 16 -26.65 7.04 14.79
N CYS A 17 -27.00 6.56 13.60
CA CYS A 17 -26.26 5.50 12.94
C CYS A 17 -25.03 6.12 12.27
N ASN A 18 -23.82 5.65 12.57
CA ASN A 18 -22.64 6.05 11.80
C ASN A 18 -22.65 5.27 10.47
N SER A 19 -22.59 5.99 9.34
CA SER A 19 -22.52 5.42 7.99
C SER A 19 -21.13 5.53 7.36
N ASP A 20 -20.10 5.86 8.15
CA ASP A 20 -18.73 5.92 7.67
C ASP A 20 -18.30 4.50 7.27
N ILE A 21 -17.99 4.33 5.99
CA ILE A 21 -17.46 3.10 5.42
C ILE A 21 -15.99 3.37 5.14
N ASP A 22 -15.12 2.58 5.77
CA ASP A 22 -13.71 2.56 5.40
C ASP A 22 -13.59 1.93 4.01
N LEU A 23 -13.10 2.72 3.06
CA LEU A 23 -12.87 2.28 1.68
C LEU A 23 -11.50 1.62 1.53
N THR A 24 -10.66 1.69 2.56
CA THR A 24 -9.32 1.15 2.59
C THR A 24 -9.25 -0.10 3.47
N ALA A 25 -8.29 -0.97 3.16
CA ALA A 25 -7.90 -2.04 4.06
C ALA A 25 -6.80 -1.53 5.01
N PRO A 26 -6.46 -2.26 6.08
CA PRO A 26 -5.22 -2.01 6.80
C PRO A 26 -4.02 -2.01 5.84
N TYR A 27 -3.09 -1.07 6.03
CA TYR A 27 -1.88 -1.00 5.20
C TYR A 27 -1.01 -2.26 5.38
N GLU A 28 -0.56 -2.81 4.25
CA GLU A 28 0.42 -3.88 4.17
C GLU A 28 1.58 -3.45 3.28
N ASP A 29 2.82 -3.72 3.73
CA ASP A 29 4.03 -3.50 2.95
C ASP A 29 4.17 -4.63 1.92
N ILE A 30 3.82 -4.33 0.68
CA ILE A 30 3.85 -5.26 -0.43
C ILE A 30 4.91 -4.77 -1.41
N THR A 31 5.97 -5.55 -1.56
CA THR A 31 7.00 -5.30 -2.57
C THR A 31 6.44 -5.56 -3.97
N ILE A 32 6.58 -4.59 -4.86
CA ILE A 32 6.18 -4.64 -6.26
C ILE A 32 7.44 -4.65 -7.12
N VAL A 33 7.65 -5.74 -7.86
CA VAL A 33 8.78 -5.91 -8.79
C VAL A 33 8.26 -6.06 -10.21
N TYR A 34 8.67 -5.17 -11.10
CA TYR A 34 8.31 -5.26 -12.53
C TYR A 34 9.41 -4.71 -13.42
N GLY A 35 9.41 -5.13 -14.68
CA GLY A 35 10.26 -4.59 -15.73
C GLY A 35 9.54 -4.68 -17.06
N LEU A 36 9.78 -3.73 -17.94
CA LEU A 36 9.31 -3.79 -19.33
C LEU A 36 10.46 -4.33 -20.16
N LEU A 37 10.23 -5.45 -20.84
CA LEU A 37 11.25 -6.09 -21.66
C LEU A 37 11.19 -5.51 -23.08
N ASP A 38 12.33 -4.99 -23.55
CA ASP A 38 12.49 -4.51 -24.91
C ASP A 38 13.53 -5.36 -25.65
N GLN A 39 13.08 -6.12 -26.66
CA GLN A 39 13.96 -7.00 -27.44
C GLN A 39 15.03 -6.25 -28.26
N THR A 40 14.90 -4.94 -28.43
CA THR A 40 15.85 -4.12 -29.19
C THR A 40 16.97 -3.57 -28.33
N GLU A 41 16.85 -3.69 -27.01
CA GLU A 41 17.80 -3.16 -26.04
C GLU A 41 18.69 -4.27 -25.45
N ASP A 42 19.98 -3.97 -25.34
CA ASP A 42 20.94 -4.89 -24.72
C ASP A 42 20.78 -4.94 -23.19
N ILE A 43 20.27 -3.86 -22.58
CA ILE A 43 20.09 -3.71 -21.13
C ILE A 43 18.61 -3.63 -20.80
N GLN A 44 18.18 -4.47 -19.87
CA GLN A 44 16.82 -4.48 -19.34
C GLN A 44 16.81 -3.92 -17.92
N TYR A 45 15.76 -3.17 -17.60
CA TYR A 45 15.60 -2.54 -16.28
C TYR A 45 14.47 -3.22 -15.52
N ILE A 46 14.74 -3.51 -14.26
CA ILE A 46 13.74 -3.97 -13.29
C ILE A 46 13.61 -2.87 -12.24
N ARG A 47 12.37 -2.51 -11.91
CA ARG A 47 12.04 -1.58 -10.84
C ARG A 47 11.50 -2.36 -9.65
N ILE A 48 12.03 -2.05 -8.47
CA ILE A 48 11.60 -2.57 -7.17
C ILE A 48 11.00 -1.41 -6.39
N ASN A 49 9.75 -1.53 -5.98
CA ASN A 49 8.95 -0.50 -5.30
C ASN A 49 8.12 -1.12 -4.17
N LYS A 50 7.40 -0.28 -3.43
CA LYS A 50 6.42 -0.68 -2.41
C LYS A 50 5.00 -0.26 -2.79
N SER A 51 4.01 -0.96 -2.24
CA SER A 51 2.61 -0.52 -2.25
C SER A 51 2.43 0.74 -1.42
N PHE A 52 1.37 1.49 -1.72
CA PHE A 52 0.93 2.62 -0.91
C PHE A 52 -0.57 2.53 -0.70
N LEU A 53 -1.03 2.94 0.48
CA LEU A 53 -2.44 3.03 0.83
C LEU A 53 -2.62 4.19 1.80
N GLY A 54 -3.69 4.96 1.63
CA GLY A 54 -4.02 6.09 2.47
C GLY A 54 -5.28 6.80 1.99
N ASP A 55 -5.65 7.85 2.71
CA ASP A 55 -6.93 8.55 2.51
C ASP A 55 -6.90 9.60 1.38
N ALA A 56 -5.72 9.91 0.86
CA ALA A 56 -5.57 10.86 -0.24
C ALA A 56 -5.90 10.20 -1.60
N PRO A 57 -6.22 10.99 -2.64
CA PRO A 57 -6.39 10.45 -3.98
C PRO A 57 -5.15 9.67 -4.44
N LEU A 58 -5.38 8.51 -5.08
CA LEU A 58 -4.29 7.63 -5.53
C LEU A 58 -3.28 8.33 -6.44
N ALA A 59 -3.76 9.23 -7.31
CA ALA A 59 -2.91 9.99 -8.22
C ALA A 59 -1.95 10.93 -7.47
N ASP A 60 -2.42 11.54 -6.38
CA ASP A 60 -1.63 12.47 -5.57
C ASP A 60 -0.57 11.70 -4.80
N MET A 61 -0.95 10.58 -4.15
CA MET A 61 0.00 9.72 -3.44
C MET A 61 1.04 9.11 -4.38
N ALA A 62 0.62 8.61 -5.55
CA ALA A 62 1.53 8.04 -6.54
C ALA A 62 2.56 9.05 -7.08
N SER A 63 2.24 10.35 -7.02
CA SER A 63 3.16 11.41 -7.45
C SER A 63 4.25 11.70 -6.42
N VAL A 64 4.07 11.27 -5.17
CA VAL A 64 5.06 11.43 -4.09
C VAL A 64 6.01 10.24 -4.12
N ARG A 65 7.29 10.52 -4.40
CA ARG A 65 8.32 9.47 -4.58
C ARG A 65 8.42 8.55 -3.36
N ASP A 66 8.40 9.11 -2.16
CA ASP A 66 8.48 8.36 -0.89
C ASP A 66 7.31 7.39 -0.67
N SER A 67 6.16 7.64 -1.29
CA SER A 67 5.01 6.76 -1.22
C SER A 67 5.21 5.47 -2.02
N VAL A 68 5.93 5.52 -3.13
CA VAL A 68 6.06 4.39 -4.06
C VAL A 68 7.43 3.71 -4.02
N GLU A 69 8.46 4.40 -3.52
CA GLU A 69 9.83 3.88 -3.48
C GLU A 69 10.26 3.51 -2.06
N TYR A 70 11.13 2.51 -1.95
CA TYR A 70 11.86 2.24 -0.71
C TYR A 70 12.98 3.28 -0.53
N ASP A 71 13.22 3.69 0.70
CA ASP A 71 14.41 4.44 1.07
C ASP A 71 15.60 3.50 1.24
N ASP A 72 16.82 4.01 1.13
CA ASP A 72 18.03 3.22 1.35
C ASP A 72 18.10 2.64 2.77
N SER A 73 17.52 3.33 3.75
CA SER A 73 17.43 2.86 5.13
C SER A 73 16.44 1.71 5.35
N ASP A 74 15.53 1.45 4.41
CA ASP A 74 14.60 0.30 4.47
C ASP A 74 15.32 -1.03 4.18
N PHE A 75 16.51 -0.99 3.58
CA PHE A 75 17.24 -2.19 3.17
C PHE A 75 18.32 -2.58 4.18
N ILE A 76 18.29 -3.85 4.60
CA ILE A 76 19.39 -4.46 5.37
C ILE A 76 20.59 -4.78 4.45
N SER A 77 20.31 -5.22 3.21
CA SER A 77 21.33 -5.52 2.19
C SER A 77 20.73 -5.44 0.80
N LYS A 78 21.54 -5.05 -0.19
CA LYS A 78 21.21 -5.05 -1.62
C LYS A 78 22.27 -5.89 -2.32
N ARG A 79 21.87 -6.97 -2.99
CA ARG A 79 22.78 -7.90 -3.66
C ARG A 79 22.15 -8.42 -4.95
N ILE A 80 22.97 -8.69 -5.95
CA ILE A 80 22.56 -9.31 -7.21
C ILE A 80 23.30 -10.63 -7.35
N GLU A 81 22.55 -11.72 -7.44
CA GLU A 81 23.12 -13.06 -7.56
C GLU A 81 22.91 -13.62 -8.97
N LYS A 82 23.96 -14.17 -9.55
CA LYS A 82 23.89 -14.90 -10.83
C LYS A 82 23.84 -16.39 -10.55
N TRP A 83 22.84 -17.06 -11.11
CA TRP A 83 22.61 -18.50 -10.95
C TRP A 83 22.67 -19.23 -12.29
N GLN A 84 23.26 -20.43 -12.30
CA GLN A 84 23.21 -21.36 -13.42
C GLN A 84 22.67 -22.71 -12.91
N GLY A 85 21.38 -22.96 -13.17
CA GLY A 85 20.66 -24.04 -12.51
C GLY A 85 20.59 -23.79 -11.00
N ASN A 86 21.02 -24.77 -10.20
CA ASN A 86 21.03 -24.68 -8.73
C ASN A 86 22.37 -24.22 -8.16
N VAL A 87 23.29 -23.74 -9.00
CA VAL A 87 24.62 -23.28 -8.58
C VAL A 87 24.69 -21.76 -8.71
N LYS A 88 25.00 -21.09 -7.59
CA LYS A 88 25.34 -19.66 -7.60
C LYS A 88 26.73 -19.49 -8.21
N ILE A 89 26.84 -18.68 -9.24
CA ILE A 89 28.07 -18.48 -10.02
C ILE A 89 28.69 -17.09 -9.84
N ASP A 90 27.92 -16.09 -9.41
CA ASP A 90 28.45 -14.75 -9.11
C ASP A 90 27.55 -14.00 -8.11
N GLU A 91 28.10 -12.98 -7.47
CA GLU A 91 27.40 -12.06 -6.56
C GLU A 91 28.02 -10.66 -6.62
N TRP A 92 27.18 -9.65 -6.80
CA TRP A 92 27.55 -8.23 -6.79
C TRP A 92 26.79 -7.47 -5.71
#